data_AF-A0A0K0DDA9-F1
#
_entry.id   AF-A0A0K0DDA9-F1
#
_cell.length_a   1.000
_cell.length_b   1.000
_cell.length_c   1.000
_cell.angle_alpha   90.00
_cell.angle_beta   90.00
_cell.angle_gamma   90.00
#
_symmetry.space_group_name_H-M   'P 1'
#
loop_
_entity.id
_entity.type
_entity.pdbx_description
1 polymer ?
#
loop_
_entity_poly.entity_id
_entity_poly.type
_entity_poly.pdbx_seq_one_letter_code
_entity_poly.pdbx_strand_id
1 'polypeptide(L)'
;MHDAIIVERLFSSSLIVIVSQKEPRIMNIYHFKSKNMICCHKFTKSVLNVKLNRDRVVVCLEDCIHIYVLKDMKPLHTILDTPLNRLGLIDLSPAGSSLIAYPASLEAGSVHIFDCMNLSAVNTFTVHDGPLACLRFNIEGTMLATASTKGTVIRVYSVPQGTRLFEFRRGMSRCVTIYSLAFSADSTYLCSSSNTETVHVFKLDKSEDQEKKPASESSSGWFGYLTQAASSYLPAQVNELMTVERSFATAILPGSDKKNVAAMIKGQPHLLVATTDGFLYCYRVLSSGGECDLVKMHRIGVSATETNRGDPNRPRPSEGSSRVPDANDPEDFPPICHTTG
;
A
#
# COMPACT_ATOMS: atom_id res chain seq x y z
N MET A 1 9.43 -23.11 -4.00
CA MET A 1 8.78 -21.81 -3.72
C MET A 1 7.30 -21.94 -3.31
N HIS A 2 6.69 -23.14 -3.38
CA HIS A 2 5.24 -23.32 -3.19
C HIS A 2 4.72 -23.08 -1.77
N ASP A 3 5.61 -22.88 -0.78
CA ASP A 3 5.24 -22.61 0.61
C ASP A 3 5.72 -21.22 1.08
N ALA A 4 6.03 -20.28 0.18
CA ALA A 4 6.47 -18.94 0.58
C ALA A 4 5.30 -18.12 1.14
N ILE A 5 5.46 -17.55 2.34
CA ILE A 5 4.46 -16.69 3.00
C ILE A 5 4.84 -15.20 2.95
N ILE A 6 6.15 -14.91 2.89
CA ILE A 6 6.66 -13.56 2.69
C ILE A 6 7.66 -13.64 1.54
N VAL A 7 7.47 -12.78 0.54
CA VAL A 7 8.39 -12.57 -0.56
C VAL A 7 8.57 -11.07 -0.72
N GLU A 8 9.75 -10.59 -0.36
CA GLU A 8 10.07 -9.16 -0.37
C GLU A 8 11.30 -8.91 -1.23
N ARG A 9 11.25 -7.88 -2.07
CA ARG A 9 12.30 -7.60 -3.05
C ARG A 9 12.79 -6.18 -2.88
N LEU A 10 14.11 -6.01 -2.95
CA LEU A 10 14.71 -4.68 -2.98
C LEU A 10 14.56 -4.06 -4.38
N PHE A 11 13.52 -3.26 -4.58
CA PHE A 11 13.21 -2.57 -5.83
C PHE A 11 13.31 -3.52 -7.06
N SER A 12 14.04 -3.11 -8.10
CA SER A 12 14.34 -3.90 -9.29
C SER A 12 15.62 -4.74 -9.19
N SER A 13 16.25 -4.81 -8.01
CA SER A 13 17.48 -5.59 -7.82
C SER A 13 17.22 -7.10 -7.89
N SER A 14 18.30 -7.88 -7.88
CA SER A 14 18.23 -9.35 -7.83
C SER A 14 18.08 -9.92 -6.41
N LEU A 15 18.06 -9.06 -5.39
CA LEU A 15 17.99 -9.46 -3.99
C LEU A 15 16.52 -9.69 -3.58
N ILE A 16 16.24 -10.88 -3.07
CA ILE A 16 14.91 -11.30 -2.62
C ILE A 16 15.02 -11.94 -1.24
N VAL A 17 14.08 -11.58 -0.37
CA VAL A 17 13.87 -12.19 0.93
C VAL A 17 12.68 -13.14 0.85
N ILE A 18 12.83 -14.33 1.40
CA ILE A 18 11.80 -15.35 1.45
C ILE A 18 11.69 -15.91 2.86
N VAL A 19 10.47 -15.90 3.41
CA VAL A 19 10.08 -16.67 4.59
C VAL A 19 9.06 -17.72 4.14
N SER A 20 9.22 -18.96 4.59
CA SER A 20 8.33 -20.06 4.22
C SER A 20 7.37 -20.43 5.35
N GLN A 21 6.22 -21.01 5.00
CA GLN A 21 5.25 -21.52 5.96
C GLN A 21 5.82 -22.66 6.81
N LYS A 22 6.72 -23.48 6.24
CA LYS A 22 7.38 -24.59 6.93
C LYS A 22 8.39 -24.09 7.97
N GLU A 23 9.08 -22.99 7.67
CA GLU A 23 10.09 -22.38 8.53
C GLU A 23 9.78 -20.89 8.75
N PRO A 24 8.69 -20.57 9.46
CA PRO A 24 8.22 -19.18 9.59
C PRO A 24 9.15 -18.31 10.44
N ARG A 25 10.14 -18.91 11.09
CA ARG A 25 11.14 -18.24 11.94
C ARG A 25 12.48 -18.04 11.23
N ILE A 26 12.56 -18.40 9.95
CA ILE A 26 13.80 -18.31 9.17
C ILE A 26 13.57 -17.38 8.00
N MET A 27 14.33 -16.29 7.98
CA MET A 27 14.41 -15.39 6.85
C MET A 27 15.57 -15.82 5.97
N ASN A 28 15.27 -16.20 4.74
CA ASN A 28 16.28 -16.58 3.74
C ASN A 28 16.46 -15.44 2.74
N ILE A 29 17.71 -15.08 2.46
CA ILE A 29 18.06 -14.03 1.51
C ILE A 29 18.72 -14.69 0.31
N TYR A 30 18.21 -14.42 -0.89
CA TYR A 30 18.69 -14.98 -2.14
C TYR A 30 19.07 -13.88 -3.13
N HIS A 31 20.03 -14.21 -3.99
CA HIS A 31 20.23 -13.51 -5.25
C HIS A 31 19.58 -14.34 -6.36
N PHE A 32 18.36 -13.96 -6.79
CA PHE A 32 17.52 -14.84 -7.61
C PHE A 32 18.10 -15.08 -9.01
N LYS A 33 18.80 -14.10 -9.60
CA LYS A 33 19.41 -14.26 -10.94
C LYS A 33 20.52 -15.31 -10.95
N SER A 34 21.36 -15.32 -9.92
CA SER A 34 22.42 -16.33 -9.79
C SER A 34 21.94 -17.61 -9.11
N LYS A 35 20.69 -17.64 -8.65
CA LYS A 35 20.08 -18.75 -7.91
C LYS A 35 20.86 -19.16 -6.65
N ASN A 36 21.59 -18.22 -6.05
CA ASN A 36 22.40 -18.47 -4.85
C ASN A 36 21.70 -17.92 -3.61
N MET A 37 21.78 -18.66 -2.51
CA MET A 37 21.45 -18.17 -1.19
C MET A 37 22.62 -17.33 -0.67
N ILE A 38 22.35 -16.10 -0.24
CA ILE A 38 23.35 -15.20 0.33
C ILE A 38 23.55 -15.54 1.82
N CYS A 39 22.46 -15.55 2.59
CA CYS A 39 22.47 -15.91 3.99
C CYS A 39 21.06 -16.28 4.48
N CYS A 40 20.98 -16.82 5.69
CA CYS A 40 19.74 -17.07 6.41
C CYS A 40 19.85 -16.56 7.85
N HIS A 41 18.80 -15.95 8.37
CA HIS A 41 18.71 -15.48 9.75
C HIS A 41 17.57 -16.20 10.46
N LYS A 42 17.88 -16.78 11.62
CA LYS A 42 16.91 -17.49 12.47
C LYS A 42 16.47 -16.59 13.62
N PHE A 43 15.16 -16.58 13.85
CA PHE A 43 14.51 -15.79 14.88
C PHE A 43 13.92 -16.69 15.97
N THR A 44 13.69 -16.12 17.15
CA THR A 44 13.05 -16.83 18.27
C THR A 44 11.57 -17.09 17.99
N LYS A 45 10.89 -16.12 17.35
CA LYS A 45 9.49 -16.14 16.96
C LYS A 45 9.30 -16.06 15.45
N SER A 46 8.07 -16.26 14.99
CA SER A 46 7.72 -16.19 13.57
C SER A 46 7.94 -14.76 13.04
N VAL A 47 8.52 -14.68 11.86
CA VAL A 47 8.66 -13.44 11.11
C VAL A 47 7.30 -13.10 10.52
N LEU A 48 6.75 -11.94 10.91
CA LEU A 48 5.44 -11.48 10.48
C LEU A 48 5.54 -10.55 9.26
N ASN A 49 6.62 -9.78 9.15
CA ASN A 49 6.85 -8.90 8.02
C ASN A 49 8.35 -8.61 7.83
N VAL A 50 8.76 -8.34 6.59
CA VAL A 50 10.11 -7.88 6.27
C VAL A 50 9.99 -6.66 5.36
N LYS A 51 10.75 -5.60 5.64
CA LYS A 51 10.85 -4.43 4.77
C LYS A 51 12.30 -4.11 4.45
N LEU A 52 12.51 -3.65 3.22
CA LEU A 52 13.82 -3.41 2.63
C LEU A 52 13.85 -2.01 2.05
N ASN A 53 14.92 -1.28 2.32
CA ASN A 53 15.32 -0.13 1.50
C ASN A 53 16.82 -0.27 1.17
N ARG A 54 17.45 0.76 0.60
CA ARG A 54 18.87 0.69 0.17
C ARG A 54 19.86 0.58 1.34
N ASP A 55 19.42 0.85 2.56
CA ASP A 55 20.28 0.97 3.73
C ASP A 55 19.98 -0.10 4.79
N ARG A 56 18.73 -0.55 4.87
CA ARG A 56 18.21 -1.36 5.99
C ARG A 56 17.37 -2.54 5.54
N VAL A 57 17.47 -3.61 6.31
CA VAL A 57 16.48 -4.70 6.38
C VAL A 57 15.82 -4.61 7.74
N VAL A 58 14.49 -4.53 7.76
CA VAL A 58 13.69 -4.46 8.97
C VAL A 58 12.84 -5.71 9.04
N VAL A 59 12.92 -6.44 10.14
CA VAL A 59 12.21 -7.70 10.37
C VAL A 59 11.29 -7.53 11.57
N CYS A 60 9.98 -7.63 11.34
CA CYS A 60 8.96 -7.49 12.37
C CYS A 60 8.53 -8.85 12.88
N LEU A 61 8.63 -9.02 14.19
CA LEU A 61 8.09 -10.15 14.94
C LEU A 61 6.83 -9.69 15.69
N GLU A 62 6.25 -10.53 16.53
CA GLU A 62 5.04 -10.19 17.30
C GLU A 62 5.30 -9.11 18.36
N ASP A 63 6.48 -9.08 18.99
CA ASP A 63 6.78 -8.19 20.13
C ASP A 63 8.11 -7.44 19.99
N CYS A 64 8.82 -7.61 18.88
CA CYS A 64 10.05 -6.87 18.62
C CYS A 64 10.30 -6.65 17.14
N ILE A 65 11.20 -5.71 16.85
CA ILE A 65 11.61 -5.36 15.48
C ILE A 65 13.14 -5.42 15.42
N HIS A 66 13.68 -6.24 14.51
CA HIS A 66 15.11 -6.31 14.25
C HIS A 66 15.49 -5.45 13.04
N ILE A 67 16.58 -4.71 13.16
CA ILE A 67 17.11 -3.82 12.13
C ILE A 67 18.51 -4.30 11.76
N TYR A 68 18.75 -4.51 10.46
CA TYR A 68 20.03 -4.93 9.90
C TYR A 68 20.52 -3.92 8.87
N VAL A 69 21.83 -3.89 8.65
CA VAL A 69 22.43 -3.18 7.52
C VAL A 69 22.24 -4.02 6.25
N LEU A 70 21.67 -3.44 5.19
CA LEU A 70 21.43 -4.16 3.94
C LEU A 70 22.73 -4.70 3.31
N LYS A 71 23.80 -3.89 3.31
CA LYS A 71 25.04 -4.18 2.58
C LYS A 71 25.71 -5.48 3.01
N ASP A 72 25.79 -5.73 4.32
CA ASP A 72 26.50 -6.89 4.89
C ASP A 72 25.60 -7.79 5.74
N MET A 73 24.29 -7.51 5.80
CA MET A 73 23.29 -8.27 6.55
C MET A 73 23.62 -8.44 8.03
N LYS A 74 24.39 -7.52 8.61
CA LYS A 74 24.71 -7.55 10.04
C LYS A 74 23.59 -6.96 10.88
N PRO A 75 23.29 -7.57 12.04
CA PRO A 75 22.35 -6.99 12.99
C PRO A 75 22.89 -5.66 13.48
N LEU A 76 22.05 -4.63 13.46
CA LEU A 76 22.40 -3.27 13.86
C LEU A 76 21.71 -2.90 15.18
N HIS A 77 20.41 -3.14 15.28
CA HIS A 77 19.62 -2.78 16.45
C HIS A 77 18.40 -3.71 16.60
N THR A 78 17.85 -3.79 17.80
CA THR A 78 16.58 -4.47 18.06
C THR A 78 15.74 -3.59 18.96
N ILE A 79 14.54 -3.24 18.49
CA ILE A 79 13.51 -2.58 19.29
C ILE A 79 12.78 -3.68 20.05
N LEU A 80 12.92 -3.68 21.37
CA LEU A 80 12.29 -4.63 22.28
C LEU A 80 10.98 -4.06 22.85
N ASP A 81 10.18 -4.94 23.44
CA ASP A 81 8.96 -4.59 24.18
C ASP A 81 7.96 -3.74 23.37
N THR A 82 7.87 -4.00 22.06
CA THR A 82 6.84 -3.36 21.24
C THR A 82 5.45 -3.89 21.61
N PRO A 83 4.39 -3.06 21.51
CA PRO A 83 3.02 -3.56 21.62
C PRO A 83 2.79 -4.75 20.67
N LEU A 84 2.01 -5.76 21.10
CA LEU A 84 1.86 -7.00 20.32
C LEU A 84 1.33 -6.74 18.91
N ASN A 85 2.18 -6.91 17.91
CA ASN A 85 1.89 -6.63 16.52
C ASN A 85 1.54 -7.91 15.75
N ARG A 86 0.42 -8.54 16.12
CA ARG A 86 -0.02 -9.83 15.52
C ARG A 86 -0.24 -9.79 14.01
N LEU A 87 -0.51 -8.61 13.47
CA LEU A 87 -0.72 -8.39 12.04
C LEU A 87 0.59 -8.10 11.28
N GLY A 88 1.73 -7.94 11.98
CA GLY A 88 2.99 -7.54 11.36
C GLY A 88 2.92 -6.17 10.68
N LEU A 89 2.12 -5.24 11.21
CA LEU A 89 1.96 -3.91 10.65
C LEU A 89 3.23 -3.10 10.85
N ILE A 90 3.96 -2.89 9.77
CA ILE A 90 5.15 -2.06 9.72
C ILE A 90 5.34 -1.57 8.30
N ASP A 91 5.88 -0.36 8.15
CA ASP A 91 6.41 0.09 6.88
C ASP A 91 7.73 0.84 7.09
N LEU A 92 8.59 0.78 6.07
CA LEU A 92 9.90 1.42 6.04
C LEU A 92 9.90 2.42 4.89
N SER A 93 10.34 3.65 5.15
CA SER A 93 10.44 4.66 4.11
C SER A 93 11.38 4.19 2.99
N PRO A 94 10.91 4.13 1.73
CA PRO A 94 11.71 3.55 0.64
C PRO A 94 12.92 4.40 0.25
N ALA A 95 12.79 5.72 0.32
CA ALA A 95 13.87 6.67 0.13
C ALA A 95 14.04 7.57 1.36
N GLY A 96 15.17 8.28 1.43
CA GLY A 96 15.43 9.29 2.46
C GLY A 96 15.92 8.73 3.79
N SER A 97 15.36 9.23 4.88
CA SER A 97 15.83 9.09 6.28
C SER A 97 15.69 7.68 6.89
N SER A 98 15.28 6.67 6.13
CA SER A 98 15.04 5.28 6.60
C SER A 98 14.23 5.24 7.90
N LEU A 99 13.05 5.86 7.87
CA LEU A 99 12.12 5.84 9.00
C LEU A 99 11.27 4.57 8.95
N ILE A 100 11.00 3.98 10.11
CA ILE A 100 9.97 2.96 10.25
C ILE A 100 8.77 3.52 10.99
N ALA A 101 7.59 3.05 10.59
CA ALA A 101 6.33 3.32 11.26
C ALA A 101 5.69 1.99 11.69
N TYR A 102 5.31 1.88 12.96
CA TYR A 102 4.67 0.70 13.53
C TYR A 102 3.67 1.07 14.65
N PRO A 103 2.70 0.22 15.00
CA PRO A 103 1.73 0.51 16.04
C PRO A 103 2.37 0.78 17.42
N ALA A 104 1.90 1.84 18.08
CA ALA A 104 2.31 2.23 19.44
C ALA A 104 1.34 1.77 20.52
N SER A 105 0.20 1.20 20.14
CA SER A 105 -0.80 0.67 21.07
C SER A 105 -1.57 -0.47 20.42
N LEU A 106 -2.04 -1.39 21.26
CA LEU A 106 -2.95 -2.47 20.90
C LEU A 106 -4.40 -2.01 20.74
N GLU A 107 -4.79 -0.99 21.52
CA GLU A 107 -6.17 -0.54 21.65
C GLU A 107 -6.40 0.79 20.95
N ALA A 108 -5.42 1.69 20.99
CA ALA A 108 -5.47 2.98 20.33
C ALA A 108 -4.79 2.94 18.96
N GLY A 109 -5.27 3.77 18.03
CA GLY A 109 -4.64 3.95 16.72
C GLY A 109 -3.48 4.91 16.79
N SER A 110 -2.42 4.56 17.51
CA SER A 110 -1.20 5.38 17.63
C SER A 110 -0.04 4.75 16.87
N VAL A 111 0.84 5.58 16.32
CA VAL A 111 2.00 5.15 15.52
C VAL A 111 3.30 5.64 16.18
N HIS A 112 4.29 4.76 16.28
CA HIS A 112 5.68 5.11 16.56
C HIS A 112 6.42 5.37 15.25
N ILE A 113 7.18 6.45 15.21
CA ILE A 113 8.16 6.75 14.16
C ILE A 113 9.56 6.58 14.75
N PHE A 114 10.37 5.73 14.13
CA PHE A 114 11.73 5.44 14.57
C PHE A 114 12.71 5.61 13.40
N ASP A 115 13.85 6.23 13.67
CA ASP A 115 14.90 6.50 12.71
C ASP A 115 15.91 5.35 12.69
N CYS A 116 15.99 4.61 11.57
CA CYS A 116 16.92 3.49 11.45
C CYS A 116 18.36 3.91 11.09
N MET A 117 18.59 5.18 10.75
CA MET A 117 19.94 5.74 10.56
C MET A 117 20.56 6.11 11.91
N ASN A 118 19.81 6.84 12.73
CA ASN A 118 20.26 7.31 14.05
C ASN A 118 19.92 6.35 15.19
N LEU A 119 19.13 5.31 14.93
CA LEU A 119 18.72 4.28 15.89
C LEU A 119 17.99 4.87 17.11
N SER A 120 17.10 5.82 16.88
CA SER A 120 16.37 6.52 17.92
C SER A 120 14.89 6.69 17.59
N ALA A 121 14.06 6.70 18.63
CA ALA A 121 12.66 7.06 18.50
C ALA A 121 12.55 8.56 18.18
N VAL A 122 11.75 8.89 17.16
CA VAL A 122 11.62 10.27 16.67
C VAL A 122 10.33 10.90 17.19
N ASN A 123 9.21 10.20 17.03
CA ASN A 123 7.91 10.74 17.40
C ASN A 123 6.90 9.62 17.65
N THR A 124 5.85 9.93 18.42
CA THR A 124 4.69 9.07 18.60
C THR A 124 3.44 9.92 18.57
N PHE A 125 2.47 9.58 17.74
CA PHE A 125 1.23 10.35 17.64
C PHE A 125 0.02 9.46 17.37
N THR A 126 -1.14 9.91 17.85
CA THR A 126 -2.43 9.23 17.65
C THR A 126 -3.02 9.62 16.31
N VAL A 127 -3.28 8.63 15.47
CA VAL A 127 -3.84 8.78 14.13
C VAL A 127 -5.29 8.33 14.02
N HIS A 128 -5.75 7.43 14.90
CA HIS A 128 -7.13 6.93 14.95
C HIS A 128 -7.55 6.61 16.40
N ASP A 129 -8.86 6.61 16.67
CA ASP A 129 -9.41 6.30 18.00
C ASP A 129 -9.34 4.81 18.36
N GLY A 130 -9.07 3.95 17.37
CA GLY A 130 -9.01 2.50 17.54
C GLY A 130 -7.86 1.88 16.76
N PRO A 131 -7.65 0.55 16.89
CA PRO A 131 -6.44 -0.11 16.43
C PRO A 131 -6.19 0.07 14.94
N LEU A 132 -4.91 0.14 14.55
CA LEU A 132 -4.51 0.26 13.16
C LEU A 132 -4.79 -1.03 12.38
N ALA A 133 -5.22 -0.87 11.13
CA ALA A 133 -5.35 -1.96 10.17
C ALA A 133 -4.34 -1.84 9.03
N CYS A 134 -3.93 -0.63 8.68
CA CYS A 134 -2.98 -0.38 7.60
C CYS A 134 -2.20 0.91 7.85
N LEU A 135 -0.93 0.92 7.46
CA LEU A 135 -0.09 2.11 7.40
C LEU A 135 0.87 1.99 6.22
N ARG A 136 1.16 3.10 5.54
CA ARG A 136 2.03 3.13 4.35
C ARG A 136 2.75 4.46 4.23
N PHE A 137 4.06 4.42 3.99
CA PHE A 137 4.84 5.59 3.61
C PHE A 137 4.64 5.95 2.13
N ASN A 138 4.73 7.24 1.81
CA ASN A 138 5.04 7.65 0.44
C ASN A 138 6.51 7.35 0.10
N ILE A 139 6.89 7.48 -1.18
CA ILE A 139 8.23 7.11 -1.63
C ILE A 139 9.32 7.96 -0.96
N GLU A 140 9.06 9.25 -0.72
CA GLU A 140 9.99 10.18 -0.06
C GLU A 140 10.09 10.00 1.46
N GLY A 141 9.18 9.25 2.10
CA GLY A 141 9.13 9.09 3.55
C GLY A 141 8.62 10.31 4.31
N THR A 142 8.04 11.30 3.62
CA THR A 142 7.52 12.55 4.20
C THR A 142 6.06 12.49 4.58
N MET A 143 5.32 11.48 4.10
CA MET A 143 3.91 11.26 4.39
C MET A 143 3.65 9.83 4.82
N LEU A 144 2.71 9.65 5.75
CA LEU A 144 2.21 8.36 6.20
C LEU A 144 0.69 8.31 6.07
N ALA A 145 0.20 7.43 5.19
CA ALA A 145 -1.21 7.09 5.11
C ALA A 145 -1.55 6.02 6.15
N THR A 146 -2.70 6.13 6.80
CA THR A 146 -3.14 5.23 7.87
C THR A 146 -4.63 4.96 7.80
N ALA A 147 -5.03 3.76 8.22
CA ALA A 147 -6.42 3.39 8.42
C ALA A 147 -6.57 2.52 9.67
N SER A 148 -7.67 2.71 10.41
CA SER A 148 -8.03 1.86 11.53
C SER A 148 -8.79 0.60 11.09
N THR A 149 -8.97 -0.33 12.03
CA THR A 149 -9.82 -1.52 11.88
C THR A 149 -11.29 -1.21 11.59
N LYS A 150 -11.78 -0.01 11.89
CA LYS A 150 -13.10 0.45 11.46
C LYS A 150 -13.15 0.72 9.95
N GLY A 151 -12.03 1.15 9.36
CA GLY A 151 -11.88 1.38 7.92
C GLY A 151 -12.79 2.46 7.30
N THR A 152 -13.44 3.29 8.13
CA THR A 152 -14.35 4.34 7.67
C THR A 152 -13.62 5.59 7.17
N VAL A 153 -12.46 5.87 7.76
CA VAL A 153 -11.65 7.05 7.50
C VAL A 153 -10.22 6.63 7.20
N ILE A 154 -9.63 7.28 6.19
CA ILE A 154 -8.22 7.17 5.84
C ILE A 154 -7.60 8.53 6.10
N ARG A 155 -6.46 8.56 6.78
CA ARG A 155 -5.76 9.80 7.13
C ARG A 155 -4.34 9.77 6.63
N VAL A 156 -3.85 10.93 6.21
CA VAL A 156 -2.46 11.11 5.80
C VAL A 156 -1.81 12.13 6.73
N TYR A 157 -0.64 11.81 7.26
CA TYR A 157 0.12 12.63 8.19
C TYR A 157 1.48 13.00 7.61
N SER A 158 1.97 14.19 7.95
CA SER A 158 3.37 14.54 7.74
C SER A 158 4.26 13.71 8.67
N VAL A 159 5.40 13.27 8.17
CA VAL A 159 6.41 12.56 8.95
C VAL A 159 7.74 13.33 8.84
N PRO A 160 8.46 13.53 9.96
CA PRO A 160 8.21 12.98 11.30
C PRO A 160 7.26 13.78 12.21
N GLN A 161 6.74 14.93 11.77
CA GLN A 161 6.07 15.88 12.67
C GLN A 161 4.73 15.38 13.22
N GLY A 162 4.03 14.49 12.52
CA GLY A 162 2.73 13.97 12.96
C GLY A 162 1.58 14.95 12.72
N THR A 163 1.74 15.92 11.83
CA THR A 163 0.66 16.85 11.47
C THR A 163 -0.28 16.18 10.48
N ARG A 164 -1.59 16.13 10.76
CA ARG A 164 -2.57 15.58 9.81
C ARG A 164 -2.65 16.50 8.59
N LEU A 165 -2.36 15.95 7.41
CA LEU A 165 -2.42 16.65 6.13
C LEU A 165 -3.77 16.44 5.44
N PHE A 166 -4.26 15.20 5.43
CA PHE A 166 -5.49 14.83 4.72
C PHE A 166 -6.36 13.88 5.55
N GLU A 167 -7.67 13.97 5.32
CA GLU A 167 -8.66 13.04 5.86
C GLU A 167 -9.71 12.73 4.78
N PHE A 168 -9.85 11.44 4.46
CA PHE A 168 -10.80 10.95 3.46
C PHE A 168 -11.81 10.03 4.12
N ARG A 169 -13.10 10.23 3.84
CA ARG A 169 -14.13 9.24 4.19
C ARG A 169 -14.43 8.36 3.00
N ARG A 170 -14.33 7.05 3.23
CA ARG A 170 -14.54 6.04 2.19
C ARG A 170 -16.04 5.75 1.94
N GLY A 171 -16.93 6.21 2.81
CA GLY A 171 -18.39 6.08 2.62
C GLY A 171 -19.19 6.54 3.85
N MET A 172 -20.52 6.60 3.69
CA MET A 172 -21.40 7.26 4.67
C MET A 172 -21.65 6.45 5.96
N SER A 173 -21.59 5.11 5.96
CA SER A 173 -22.08 4.34 7.13
C SER A 173 -21.56 2.91 7.34
N ARG A 174 -20.64 2.36 6.53
CA ARG A 174 -20.21 0.95 6.67
C ARG A 174 -18.74 0.83 7.06
N CYS A 175 -18.49 0.16 8.19
CA CYS A 175 -17.15 -0.30 8.56
C CYS A 175 -16.66 -1.37 7.58
N VAL A 176 -15.39 -1.32 7.25
CA VAL A 176 -14.78 -2.20 6.24
C VAL A 176 -13.36 -2.58 6.60
N THR A 177 -12.89 -3.68 6.05
CA THR A 177 -11.50 -4.12 6.23
C THR A 177 -10.66 -3.54 5.10
N ILE A 178 -9.79 -2.58 5.44
CA ILE A 178 -8.79 -2.06 4.50
C ILE A 178 -7.70 -3.11 4.31
N TYR A 179 -7.39 -3.45 3.07
CA TYR A 179 -6.34 -4.42 2.75
C TYR A 179 -5.03 -3.76 2.32
N SER A 180 -5.10 -2.67 1.55
CA SER A 180 -3.90 -1.95 1.12
C SER A 180 -4.15 -0.45 0.95
N LEU A 181 -3.11 0.31 1.26
CA LEU A 181 -2.94 1.73 0.94
C LEU A 181 -1.66 1.86 0.10
N ALA A 182 -1.70 2.65 -0.98
CA ALA A 182 -0.51 2.94 -1.76
C ALA A 182 -0.55 4.35 -2.36
N PHE A 183 0.55 5.08 -2.19
CA PHE A 183 0.76 6.36 -2.85
C PHE A 183 1.15 6.15 -4.32
N SER A 184 0.79 7.11 -5.17
CA SER A 184 1.47 7.28 -6.45
C SER A 184 2.93 7.70 -6.23
N ALA A 185 3.78 7.43 -7.21
CA ALA A 185 5.22 7.69 -7.10
C ALA A 185 5.57 9.18 -6.97
N ASP A 186 4.65 10.08 -7.33
CA ASP A 186 4.76 11.54 -7.19
C ASP A 186 4.00 12.07 -5.96
N SER A 187 3.45 11.17 -5.13
CA SER A 187 2.62 11.51 -3.97
C SER A 187 1.40 12.40 -4.28
N THR A 188 0.91 12.39 -5.53
CA THR A 188 -0.30 13.14 -5.95
C THR A 188 -1.59 12.37 -5.69
N TYR A 189 -1.52 11.04 -5.62
CA TYR A 189 -2.67 10.18 -5.37
C TYR A 189 -2.40 9.19 -4.24
N LEU A 190 -3.47 8.79 -3.56
CA LEU A 190 -3.48 7.68 -2.61
C LEU A 190 -4.60 6.72 -3.02
N CYS A 191 -4.28 5.47 -3.34
CA CYS A 191 -5.29 4.44 -3.54
C CYS A 191 -5.52 3.63 -2.26
N SER A 192 -6.77 3.23 -2.04
CA SER A 192 -7.20 2.38 -0.93
C SER A 192 -8.10 1.27 -1.43
N SER A 193 -7.75 0.05 -1.04
CA SER A 193 -8.44 -1.17 -1.38
C SER A 193 -8.90 -1.91 -0.12
N SER A 194 -9.96 -2.71 -0.24
CA SER A 194 -10.66 -3.26 0.92
C SER A 194 -11.42 -4.53 0.57
N ASN A 195 -12.21 -5.07 1.51
CA ASN A 195 -13.08 -6.22 1.28
C ASN A 195 -14.29 -5.93 0.38
N THR A 196 -14.54 -4.67 0.02
CA THR A 196 -15.55 -4.31 -0.99
C THR A 196 -14.97 -4.39 -2.39
N GLU A 197 -15.85 -4.43 -3.38
CA GLU A 197 -15.50 -4.46 -4.81
C GLU A 197 -14.86 -3.15 -5.29
N THR A 198 -15.01 -2.07 -4.52
CA THR A 198 -14.49 -0.76 -4.88
C THR A 198 -13.07 -0.52 -4.35
N VAL A 199 -12.20 -0.06 -5.24
CA VAL A 199 -10.91 0.54 -4.90
C VAL A 199 -11.01 2.04 -5.13
N HIS A 200 -10.76 2.82 -4.08
CA HIS A 200 -10.87 4.26 -4.12
C HIS A 200 -9.52 4.90 -4.38
N VAL A 201 -9.48 5.93 -5.22
CA VAL A 201 -8.33 6.78 -5.45
C VAL A 201 -8.66 8.17 -4.94
N PHE A 202 -7.84 8.70 -4.04
CA PHE A 202 -7.92 10.04 -3.50
C PHE A 202 -6.83 10.90 -4.11
N LYS A 203 -7.15 12.15 -4.41
CA LYS A 203 -6.18 13.14 -4.85
C LYS A 203 -5.61 13.87 -3.63
N LEU A 204 -4.31 14.09 -3.59
CA LEU A 204 -3.59 14.71 -2.50
C LEU A 204 -3.22 16.15 -2.89
N ASP A 205 -4.25 16.96 -3.14
CA ASP A 205 -4.05 18.36 -3.48
C ASP A 205 -3.63 19.10 -2.21
N LYS A 206 -2.34 19.45 -2.10
CA LYS A 206 -1.90 20.38 -1.05
C LYS A 206 -2.74 21.63 -1.25
N SER A 207 -3.56 21.97 -0.27
CA SER A 207 -4.16 23.29 -0.21
C SER A 207 -3.00 24.27 -0.10
N GLU A 208 -2.54 24.81 -1.24
CA GLU A 208 -1.78 26.05 -1.23
C GLU A 208 -2.59 27.03 -0.40
N ASP A 209 -1.89 27.68 0.52
CA ASP A 209 -2.41 28.44 1.65
C ASP A 209 -3.82 29.00 1.42
N GLN A 210 -4.72 28.74 2.38
CA GLN A 210 -5.80 29.68 2.65
C GLN A 210 -5.20 30.99 3.19
N GLU A 211 -4.35 31.64 2.39
CA GLU A 211 -4.14 33.06 2.50
C GLU A 211 -5.49 33.71 2.26
N LYS A 212 -5.99 34.35 3.31
CA LYS A 212 -7.13 35.26 3.30
C LYS A 212 -6.98 36.27 2.16
N LYS A 213 -7.48 35.97 0.98
CA LYS A 213 -7.78 36.99 -0.03
C LYS A 213 -9.13 37.60 0.34
N PRO A 214 -9.23 38.94 0.51
CA PRO A 214 -10.50 39.58 0.77
C PRO A 214 -11.41 39.35 -0.44
N ALA A 215 -12.67 39.01 -0.15
CA ALA A 215 -13.69 38.86 -1.16
C ALA A 215 -13.78 40.14 -2.00
N SER A 216 -13.56 40.01 -3.31
CA SER A 216 -14.00 41.00 -4.29
C SER A 216 -15.00 40.33 -5.22
N GLU A 217 -16.12 41.02 -5.39
CA GLU A 217 -17.36 40.56 -6.01
C GLU A 217 -17.21 40.35 -7.52
N SER A 218 -17.72 39.22 -8.04
CA SER A 218 -18.48 39.17 -9.31
C SER A 218 -18.89 37.74 -9.69
N SER A 219 -20.12 37.39 -9.34
CA SER A 219 -21.11 36.79 -10.25
C SER A 219 -22.34 36.38 -9.43
N SER A 220 -23.27 37.31 -9.39
CA SER A 220 -24.61 37.20 -8.82
C SER A 220 -25.43 36.13 -9.56
N GLY A 221 -25.46 34.93 -8.99
CA GLY A 221 -26.44 33.89 -9.28
C GLY A 221 -27.33 33.66 -8.05
N TRP A 222 -28.63 33.49 -8.26
CA TRP A 222 -29.71 33.27 -7.27
C TRP A 222 -29.33 32.42 -6.03
N PHE A 223 -28.37 31.49 -6.14
CA PHE A 223 -27.84 30.70 -5.03
C PHE A 223 -27.26 31.53 -3.86
N GLY A 224 -26.71 32.72 -4.11
CA GLY A 224 -26.08 33.56 -3.07
C GLY A 224 -27.05 34.11 -2.02
N TYR A 225 -28.30 34.39 -2.40
CA TYR A 225 -29.31 34.92 -1.48
C TYR A 225 -29.90 33.86 -0.55
N LEU A 226 -29.95 32.59 -0.99
CA LEU A 226 -30.41 31.47 -0.16
C LEU A 226 -29.35 31.02 0.86
N THR A 227 -28.06 31.21 0.57
CA THR A 227 -26.97 30.81 1.46
C THR A 227 -26.74 31.78 2.62
N GLN A 228 -27.06 33.07 2.47
CA GLN A 228 -26.77 34.07 3.52
C GLN A 228 -27.86 34.16 4.60
N ALA A 229 -29.09 33.77 4.29
CA ALA A 229 -30.18 33.71 5.26
C ALA A 229 -30.27 32.36 6.01
N ALA A 230 -29.70 31.28 5.46
CA ALA A 230 -29.73 29.95 6.07
C ALA A 230 -28.47 29.61 6.90
N SER A 231 -27.37 30.35 6.74
CA SER A 231 -26.10 30.08 7.44
C SER A 231 -26.16 30.33 8.96
N SER A 232 -27.15 31.07 9.45
CA SER A 232 -27.39 31.29 10.88
C SER A 232 -28.21 30.17 11.56
N TYR A 233 -28.72 29.20 10.79
CA TYR A 233 -29.56 28.12 11.30
C TYR A 233 -29.03 26.70 11.02
N LEU A 234 -27.86 26.56 10.39
CA LEU A 234 -27.27 25.26 10.14
C LEU A 234 -26.45 24.79 11.36
N PRO A 235 -26.79 23.65 11.99
CA PRO A 235 -25.98 23.08 13.06
C PRO A 235 -24.54 22.85 12.57
N ALA A 236 -23.55 23.05 13.45
CA ALA A 236 -22.12 22.84 13.14
C ALA A 236 -21.83 21.44 12.52
N GLN A 237 -22.70 20.46 12.78
CA GLN A 237 -22.67 19.10 12.22
C GLN A 237 -22.89 19.05 10.70
N VAL A 238 -23.59 20.02 10.11
CA VAL A 238 -23.83 20.07 8.65
C VAL A 238 -22.62 20.61 7.90
N ASN A 239 -21.80 21.44 8.54
CA ASN A 239 -20.57 21.97 7.94
C ASN A 239 -19.47 20.90 7.82
N GLU A 240 -19.42 19.95 8.77
CA GLU A 240 -18.58 18.74 8.69
C GLU A 240 -19.04 17.76 7.59
N LEU A 241 -20.31 17.82 7.17
CA LEU A 241 -20.85 16.97 6.09
C LEU A 241 -20.48 17.48 4.69
N MET A 242 -20.20 18.79 4.56
CA MET A 242 -19.95 19.46 3.28
C MET A 242 -18.47 19.57 2.91
N THR A 243 -17.56 19.15 3.78
CA THR A 243 -16.09 19.26 3.61
C THR A 243 -15.39 17.92 3.43
N VAL A 244 -16.14 16.82 3.33
CA VAL A 244 -15.58 15.48 3.17
C VAL A 244 -15.30 15.23 1.69
N GLU A 245 -14.03 15.25 1.32
CA GLU A 245 -13.60 14.86 -0.03
C GLU A 245 -13.97 13.40 -0.30
N ARG A 246 -14.80 13.22 -1.33
CA ARG A 246 -15.12 11.91 -1.90
C ARG A 246 -13.91 11.41 -2.69
N SER A 247 -13.85 10.10 -2.94
CA SER A 247 -12.84 9.53 -3.82
C SER A 247 -12.85 10.24 -5.18
N PHE A 248 -11.67 10.70 -5.60
CA PHE A 248 -11.46 11.32 -6.92
C PHE A 248 -11.79 10.33 -8.04
N ALA A 249 -11.33 9.08 -7.92
CA ALA A 249 -11.67 8.02 -8.84
C ALA A 249 -12.00 6.70 -8.11
N THR A 250 -12.72 5.80 -8.76
CA THR A 250 -13.10 4.49 -8.22
C THR A 250 -12.95 3.42 -9.28
N ALA A 251 -12.23 2.34 -8.97
CA ALA A 251 -12.19 1.13 -9.78
C ALA A 251 -13.07 0.04 -9.16
N ILE A 252 -13.74 -0.75 -10.01
CA ILE A 252 -14.64 -1.83 -9.57
C ILE A 252 -14.01 -3.17 -9.94
N LEU A 253 -13.71 -3.98 -8.92
CA LEU A 253 -13.20 -5.34 -9.06
C LEU A 253 -14.34 -6.32 -9.39
N PRO A 254 -14.09 -7.33 -10.23
CA PRO A 254 -15.07 -8.37 -10.50
C PRO A 254 -15.18 -9.30 -9.28
N GLY A 255 -16.11 -8.98 -8.38
CA GLY A 255 -16.45 -9.76 -7.20
C GLY A 255 -15.92 -9.18 -5.89
N SER A 256 -16.66 -9.45 -4.81
CA SER A 256 -16.36 -9.00 -3.44
C SER A 256 -15.59 -10.04 -2.64
N ASP A 257 -15.01 -9.59 -1.53
CA ASP A 257 -14.43 -10.44 -0.48
C ASP A 257 -13.15 -11.21 -0.85
N LYS A 258 -12.49 -10.84 -1.95
CA LYS A 258 -11.13 -11.29 -2.26
C LYS A 258 -10.12 -10.32 -1.65
N LYS A 259 -9.17 -10.86 -0.86
CA LYS A 259 -8.02 -10.09 -0.39
C LYS A 259 -7.25 -9.57 -1.60
N ASN A 260 -6.85 -8.32 -1.51
CA ASN A 260 -6.25 -7.62 -2.64
C ASN A 260 -5.17 -6.64 -2.17
N VAL A 261 -4.29 -6.28 -3.10
CA VAL A 261 -3.27 -5.25 -2.92
C VAL A 261 -3.29 -4.33 -4.13
N ALA A 262 -3.41 -3.04 -3.87
CA ALA A 262 -3.39 -2.00 -4.89
C ALA A 262 -2.03 -1.29 -4.96
N ALA A 263 -1.67 -0.83 -6.16
CA ALA A 263 -0.49 0.00 -6.42
C ALA A 263 -0.76 0.94 -7.60
N MET A 264 -0.07 2.08 -7.64
CA MET A 264 -0.14 3.04 -8.74
C MET A 264 1.16 3.03 -9.55
N ILE A 265 1.07 3.03 -10.87
CA ILE A 265 2.24 3.02 -11.76
C ILE A 265 2.90 4.40 -11.79
N LYS A 266 4.24 4.43 -11.84
CA LYS A 266 4.99 5.69 -11.95
C LYS A 266 4.82 6.31 -13.34
N GLY A 267 4.48 7.60 -13.40
CA GLY A 267 4.41 8.37 -14.64
C GLY A 267 3.23 8.04 -15.55
N GLN A 268 2.32 7.18 -15.11
CA GLN A 268 1.15 6.73 -15.84
C GLN A 268 -0.03 6.72 -14.86
N PRO A 269 -1.22 7.24 -15.22
CA PRO A 269 -2.37 7.23 -14.34
C PRO A 269 -3.04 5.85 -14.34
N HIS A 270 -2.28 4.79 -14.05
CA HIS A 270 -2.76 3.42 -14.02
C HIS A 270 -2.74 2.87 -12.59
N LEU A 271 -3.86 2.27 -12.20
CA LEU A 271 -4.05 1.56 -10.94
C LEU A 271 -3.95 0.06 -11.20
N LEU A 272 -3.01 -0.60 -10.52
CA LEU A 272 -2.88 -2.05 -10.50
C LEU A 272 -3.53 -2.60 -9.24
N VAL A 273 -4.30 -3.68 -9.38
CA VAL A 273 -4.88 -4.40 -8.24
C VAL A 273 -4.65 -5.89 -8.42
N ALA A 274 -3.89 -6.50 -7.51
CA ALA A 274 -3.68 -7.95 -7.47
C ALA A 274 -4.58 -8.59 -6.41
N THR A 275 -5.17 -9.73 -6.73
CA THR A 275 -6.14 -10.45 -5.87
C THR A 275 -5.64 -11.86 -5.51
N THR A 276 -6.06 -12.38 -4.37
CA THR A 276 -5.59 -13.70 -3.87
C THR A 276 -6.06 -14.91 -4.68
N ASP A 277 -7.07 -14.75 -5.53
CA ASP A 277 -7.48 -15.77 -6.51
C ASP A 277 -6.60 -15.77 -7.77
N GLY A 278 -5.53 -14.97 -7.79
CA GLY A 278 -4.47 -15.03 -8.79
C GLY A 278 -4.74 -14.14 -10.00
N PHE A 279 -5.45 -13.02 -9.85
CA PHE A 279 -5.62 -12.03 -10.91
C PHE A 279 -4.88 -10.73 -10.62
N LEU A 280 -4.45 -10.06 -11.68
CA LEU A 280 -3.92 -8.70 -11.70
C LEU A 280 -4.77 -7.88 -12.67
N TYR A 281 -5.44 -6.86 -12.14
CA TYR A 281 -6.24 -5.92 -12.89
C TYR A 281 -5.47 -4.62 -13.07
N CYS A 282 -5.54 -4.07 -14.28
CA CYS A 282 -4.97 -2.77 -14.63
C CYS A 282 -6.10 -1.83 -15.05
N TYR A 283 -6.32 -0.78 -14.26
CA TYR A 283 -7.31 0.25 -14.52
C TYR A 283 -6.64 1.54 -14.94
N ARG A 284 -7.29 2.30 -15.82
CA ARG A 284 -6.91 3.66 -16.17
C ARG A 284 -7.68 4.64 -15.31
N VAL A 285 -6.95 5.47 -14.57
CA VAL A 285 -7.49 6.59 -13.81
C VAL A 285 -7.63 7.78 -14.75
N LEU A 286 -8.86 8.26 -14.95
CA LEU A 286 -9.13 9.41 -15.81
C LEU A 286 -8.69 10.70 -15.13
N SER A 287 -8.20 11.67 -15.92
CA SER A 287 -7.82 13.00 -15.39
C SER A 287 -9.00 13.78 -14.83
N SER A 288 -10.22 13.47 -15.28
CA SER A 288 -11.47 14.00 -14.72
C SER A 288 -11.89 13.34 -13.41
N GLY A 289 -11.22 12.27 -12.99
CA GLY A 289 -11.71 11.38 -11.96
C GLY A 289 -12.90 10.53 -12.44
N GLY A 290 -13.69 10.00 -11.51
CA GLY A 290 -14.85 9.16 -11.77
C GLY A 290 -14.55 7.66 -11.77
N GLU A 291 -15.36 6.87 -12.47
CA GLU A 291 -15.13 5.44 -12.59
C GLU A 291 -13.91 5.15 -13.48
N CYS A 292 -13.01 4.28 -13.04
CA CYS A 292 -11.80 3.92 -13.78
C CYS A 292 -12.09 2.84 -14.83
N ASP A 293 -11.52 2.99 -16.02
CA ASP A 293 -11.67 1.99 -17.08
C ASP A 293 -10.78 0.78 -16.82
N LEU A 294 -11.34 -0.44 -16.85
CA LEU A 294 -10.53 -1.66 -16.85
C LEU A 294 -9.82 -1.79 -18.20
N VAL A 295 -8.51 -1.60 -18.21
CA VAL A 295 -7.68 -1.72 -19.41
C VAL A 295 -7.33 -3.17 -19.69
N LYS A 296 -6.93 -3.91 -18.64
CA LYS A 296 -6.40 -5.27 -18.80
C LYS A 296 -6.57 -6.09 -17.53
N MET A 297 -6.75 -7.39 -17.71
CA MET A 297 -6.73 -8.39 -16.66
C MET A 297 -5.72 -9.48 -17.03
N HIS A 298 -4.92 -9.90 -16.05
CA HIS A 298 -3.93 -10.96 -16.20
C HIS A 298 -4.06 -11.99 -15.08
N ARG A 299 -3.81 -13.27 -15.39
CA ARG A 299 -3.78 -14.33 -14.37
C ARG A 299 -2.34 -14.57 -13.93
N ILE A 300 -2.06 -14.34 -12.65
CA ILE A 300 -0.76 -14.62 -12.01
C ILE A 300 -0.70 -16.12 -11.66
N GLY A 301 0.30 -16.81 -12.21
CA GLY A 301 0.57 -18.22 -11.89
C GLY A 301 0.64 -19.11 -13.13
N VAL A 302 1.03 -20.36 -12.93
CA VAL A 302 1.14 -21.33 -14.03
C VAL A 302 -0.28 -21.66 -14.51
N SER A 303 -0.55 -21.41 -15.80
CA SER A 303 -1.73 -21.95 -16.47
C SER A 303 -1.76 -23.46 -16.23
N ALA A 304 -2.89 -24.00 -15.77
CA ALA A 304 -3.07 -25.43 -15.48
C ALA A 304 -2.81 -26.37 -16.69
N THR A 305 -2.41 -25.84 -17.84
CA THR A 305 -2.07 -26.57 -19.06
C THR A 305 -0.68 -27.21 -19.05
N GLU A 306 0.21 -26.93 -18.10
CA GLU A 306 1.57 -27.50 -18.08
C GLU A 306 1.78 -28.67 -17.10
N THR A 307 0.80 -29.03 -16.28
CA THR A 307 0.95 -30.15 -15.31
C THR A 307 0.36 -31.47 -15.78
N ASN A 308 -0.10 -31.59 -17.04
CA ASN A 308 -0.62 -32.85 -17.53
C ASN A 308 -0.29 -33.08 -19.01
N ARG A 309 0.79 -33.81 -19.27
CA ARG A 309 0.86 -34.99 -20.17
C ARG A 309 2.31 -35.39 -20.38
N GLY A 310 2.71 -36.47 -19.70
CA GLY A 310 3.69 -37.39 -20.27
C GLY A 310 3.07 -38.02 -21.52
N ASP A 311 3.30 -37.40 -22.66
CA ASP A 311 3.09 -38.00 -23.97
C ASP A 311 4.42 -37.94 -24.73
N PRO A 312 5.14 -39.07 -24.89
CA PRO A 312 6.47 -39.09 -25.49
C PRO A 312 6.51 -38.71 -26.97
N ASN A 313 5.36 -38.48 -27.63
CA ASN A 313 5.29 -38.20 -29.06
C ASN A 313 4.82 -36.77 -29.44
N ARG A 314 4.77 -35.81 -28.50
CA ARG A 314 4.44 -34.42 -28.86
C ARG A 314 5.69 -33.67 -29.38
N PRO A 315 5.67 -33.07 -30.58
CA PRO A 315 6.79 -32.26 -31.05
C PRO A 315 6.95 -31.03 -30.14
N ARG A 316 8.20 -30.77 -29.71
CA ARG A 316 8.53 -29.64 -28.84
C ARG A 316 8.17 -28.32 -29.53
N PRO A 317 7.43 -27.40 -28.88
CA PRO A 317 7.31 -26.04 -29.39
C PRO A 317 8.69 -25.37 -29.34
N SER A 318 9.02 -24.61 -30.38
CA SER A 318 10.22 -23.77 -30.43
C SER A 318 10.27 -22.81 -29.23
N GLU A 319 11.43 -22.71 -28.59
CA GLU A 319 11.70 -21.82 -27.46
C GLU A 319 11.42 -20.36 -27.83
N GLY A 320 10.21 -19.90 -27.55
CA GLY A 320 9.89 -18.47 -27.51
C GLY A 320 10.48 -17.87 -26.24
N SER A 321 11.38 -16.90 -26.42
CA SER A 321 12.03 -16.13 -25.35
C SER A 321 11.02 -15.70 -24.27
N SER A 322 11.14 -16.27 -23.06
CA SER A 322 10.41 -15.78 -21.88
C SER A 322 11.05 -14.48 -21.40
N ARG A 323 10.75 -13.37 -22.08
CA ARG A 323 11.16 -12.03 -21.62
C ARG A 323 10.27 -11.64 -20.43
N VAL A 324 10.88 -11.11 -19.38
CA VAL A 324 10.16 -10.49 -18.26
C VAL A 324 9.49 -9.22 -18.80
N PRO A 325 8.15 -9.07 -18.71
CA PRO A 325 7.45 -7.86 -19.17
C PRO A 325 8.01 -6.61 -18.50
N ASP A 326 8.17 -5.52 -19.25
CA ASP A 326 8.55 -4.24 -18.67
C ASP A 326 7.41 -3.70 -17.79
N ALA A 327 7.69 -3.52 -16.49
CA ALA A 327 6.72 -3.00 -15.54
C ALA A 327 6.32 -1.54 -15.81
N ASN A 328 7.02 -0.83 -16.69
CA ASN A 328 6.69 0.55 -17.11
C ASN A 328 5.99 0.61 -18.46
N ASP A 329 5.83 -0.52 -19.17
CA ASP A 329 5.16 -0.59 -20.45
C ASP A 329 3.88 -1.45 -20.34
N PRO A 330 2.68 -0.84 -20.27
CA PRO A 330 1.43 -1.57 -20.18
C PRO A 330 1.11 -2.41 -21.44
N GLU A 331 1.74 -2.10 -22.58
CA GLU A 331 1.58 -2.84 -23.84
C GLU A 331 2.46 -4.12 -23.89
N ASP A 332 3.55 -4.19 -23.12
CA ASP A 332 4.50 -5.32 -23.09
C ASP A 332 4.01 -6.52 -22.24
N PHE A 333 2.79 -6.46 -21.71
CA PHE A 333 2.16 -7.60 -21.04
C PHE A 333 1.47 -8.50 -22.09
N PRO A 334 1.63 -9.84 -22.05
CA PRO A 334 1.02 -10.71 -23.05
C PRO A 334 -0.52 -10.61 -23.06
N PRO A 335 -1.16 -10.75 -24.23
CA PRO A 335 -2.60 -10.63 -24.39
C PRO A 335 -3.36 -11.81 -23.74
N ILE A 336 -4.64 -11.58 -23.50
CA ILE A 336 -5.55 -12.49 -22.81
C ILE A 336 -5.71 -13.76 -23.65
N CYS A 337 -5.30 -14.92 -23.11
CA CYS A 337 -5.84 -16.19 -23.57
C CYS A 337 -7.11 -16.48 -22.77
N HIS A 338 -8.24 -16.09 -23.33
CA HIS A 338 -9.52 -16.66 -22.95
C HIS A 338 -9.54 -18.11 -23.43
N THR A 339 -9.46 -19.06 -22.51
CA THR A 339 -10.09 -20.36 -22.75
C THR A 339 -10.98 -20.63 -21.55
N THR A 340 -12.27 -20.41 -21.78
CA THR A 340 -13.37 -21.01 -21.03
C THR A 340 -13.18 -22.52 -20.96
N GLY A 341 -13.33 -23.07 -19.76
CA GLY A 341 -13.32 -24.48 -19.43
C GLY A 341 -13.63 -24.62 -17.96
#